data_AF-A0A8T4BR37-F1
#
_entry.id   AF-A0A8T4BR37-F1
#
_cell.length_a   1.000
_cell.length_b   1.000
_cell.length_c   1.000
_cell.angle_alpha   90.00
_cell.angle_beta   90.00
_cell.angle_gamma   90.00
#
_symmetry.space_group_name_H-M   'P 1'
#
loop_
_entity.id
_entity.type
_entity.pdbx_description
1 polymer ?
#
loop_
_entity_poly.entity_id
_entity_poly.type
_entity_poly.pdbx_seq_one_letter_code
_entity_poly.pdbx_strand_id
1 'polypeptide(L)'
;MIKKINKNVIELSFKNFGSCIYLVNINKKIILIDTGSLLTRSELKEDLENLKINPEKIDIVILTHNHWDHTGNNKLFSNAKFYGNKKDFKKEKILDIDNLNIKEFKIIQTPGHTKGSFCILYKDILFSGDTIFHKGYIGRTDLPGGDPDEIQKSLKKLSKIKYKTLCPGHLL
;
A
#
# COMPACT_ATOMS: atom_id res chain seq x y z
N MET A 1 -7.45 -9.63 -10.60
CA MET A 1 -8.64 -8.82 -10.99
C MET A 1 -8.19 -7.38 -11.11
N ILE A 2 -8.25 -6.84 -12.34
CA ILE A 2 -7.78 -5.50 -12.66
C ILE A 2 -8.96 -4.52 -12.63
N LYS A 3 -8.85 -3.45 -11.85
CA LYS A 3 -9.84 -2.37 -11.79
C LYS A 3 -9.17 -1.01 -12.02
N LYS A 4 -9.64 -0.28 -13.03
CA LYS A 4 -9.16 1.09 -13.29
C LYS A 4 -9.89 2.07 -12.38
N ILE A 5 -9.19 2.66 -11.42
CA ILE A 5 -9.74 3.68 -10.52
C ILE A 5 -9.84 5.02 -11.23
N ASN A 6 -8.78 5.42 -11.95
CA ASN A 6 -8.80 6.54 -12.87
C ASN A 6 -7.70 6.37 -13.95
N LYS A 7 -7.39 7.42 -14.71
CA LYS A 7 -6.34 7.36 -15.76
C LYS A 7 -4.93 7.06 -15.25
N ASN A 8 -4.64 7.35 -13.98
CA ASN A 8 -3.33 7.22 -13.36
C ASN A 8 -3.25 6.11 -12.31
N VAL A 9 -4.37 5.53 -11.88
CA VAL A 9 -4.44 4.58 -10.76
C VAL A 9 -5.19 3.33 -11.20
N ILE A 10 -4.53 2.18 -11.04
CA ILE A 10 -5.09 0.85 -11.28
C ILE A 10 -4.96 0.04 -9.98
N GLU A 11 -6.03 -0.63 -9.60
CA GLU A 11 -6.08 -1.60 -8.51
C GLU A 11 -5.94 -3.01 -9.08
N LEU A 12 -5.05 -3.80 -8.46
CA LEU A 12 -4.94 -5.24 -8.64
C LEU A 12 -5.41 -5.91 -7.36
N SER A 13 -6.39 -6.80 -7.48
CA SER A 13 -6.95 -7.58 -6.38
C SER A 13 -7.03 -9.06 -6.77
N PHE A 14 -7.02 -9.95 -5.79
CA PHE A 14 -6.73 -11.36 -6.03
C PHE A 14 -7.82 -12.26 -5.45
N LYS A 15 -7.91 -13.48 -6.00
CA LYS A 15 -8.77 -14.54 -5.46
C LYS A 15 -8.14 -15.15 -4.21
N ASN A 16 -6.82 -15.37 -4.24
CA ASN A 16 -6.08 -15.82 -3.06
C ASN A 16 -5.88 -14.68 -2.06
N PHE A 17 -5.71 -15.03 -0.79
CA PHE A 17 -5.50 -14.06 0.27
C PHE A 17 -4.19 -13.27 0.06
N GLY A 18 -4.31 -11.96 -0.02
CA GLY A 18 -3.22 -11.01 -0.16
C GLY A 18 -3.78 -9.59 -0.22
N SER A 19 -2.91 -8.61 0.00
CA SER A 19 -3.32 -7.21 -0.11
C SER A 19 -3.72 -6.87 -1.55
N CYS A 20 -4.59 -5.87 -1.69
CA CYS A 20 -4.69 -5.10 -2.91
C CYS A 20 -3.33 -4.46 -3.20
N ILE A 21 -3.05 -4.31 -4.49
CA ILE A 21 -1.87 -3.63 -4.98
C ILE A 21 -2.34 -2.48 -5.87
N TYR A 22 -1.68 -1.33 -5.73
CA TYR A 22 -2.03 -0.16 -6.53
C TYR A 22 -0.87 0.27 -7.42
N LEU A 23 -1.12 0.30 -8.72
CA LEU A 23 -0.24 0.89 -9.73
C LEU A 23 -0.62 2.36 -9.90
N VAL A 24 0.34 3.25 -9.64
CA VAL A 24 0.17 4.69 -9.70
C VAL A 24 1.19 5.31 -10.65
N ASN A 25 0.70 5.99 -11.69
CA ASN A 25 1.52 6.69 -12.66
C ASN A 25 1.59 8.19 -12.34
N ILE A 26 2.80 8.69 -12.04
CA ILE A 26 3.07 10.11 -11.73
C ILE A 26 4.35 10.55 -12.45
N ASN A 27 4.27 11.58 -13.29
CA ASN A 27 5.42 12.17 -13.98
C ASN A 27 6.33 11.14 -14.69
N LYS A 28 5.70 10.20 -15.41
CA LYS A 28 6.33 9.05 -16.10
C LYS A 28 6.98 7.98 -15.18
N LYS A 29 6.89 8.12 -13.85
CA LYS A 29 7.26 7.07 -12.91
C LYS A 29 6.10 6.12 -12.69
N ILE A 30 6.41 4.81 -12.68
CA ILE A 30 5.47 3.75 -12.31
C ILE A 30 5.75 3.38 -10.85
N ILE A 31 4.78 3.67 -10.00
CA ILE A 31 4.86 3.44 -8.55
C ILE A 31 3.90 2.30 -8.20
N LEU A 32 4.37 1.36 -7.40
CA LEU A 32 3.56 0.30 -6.82
C LEU A 32 3.33 0.60 -5.33
N ILE A 33 2.11 0.46 -4.86
CA ILE A 33 1.77 0.49 -3.43
C ILE A 33 1.42 -0.95 -3.04
N ASP A 34 2.21 -1.49 -2.12
CA ASP A 34 2.24 -2.90 -1.68
C ASP A 34 2.54 -3.89 -2.82
N THR A 35 2.80 -5.15 -2.44
CA THR A 35 3.17 -6.23 -3.37
C THR A 35 2.34 -7.49 -3.19
N GLY A 36 1.32 -7.47 -2.33
CA GLY A 36 0.49 -8.64 -2.06
C GLY A 36 1.26 -9.76 -1.35
N SER A 37 0.68 -10.95 -1.37
CA SER A 37 1.24 -12.14 -0.72
C SER A 37 1.91 -13.07 -1.73
N LEU A 38 2.77 -13.98 -1.28
CA LEU A 38 3.30 -15.03 -2.16
C LEU A 38 2.21 -15.94 -2.74
N LEU A 39 1.04 -16.05 -2.09
CA LEU A 39 -0.09 -16.83 -2.58
C LEU A 39 -0.73 -16.19 -3.81
N THR A 40 -0.65 -14.87 -3.94
CA THR A 40 -1.19 -14.13 -5.09
C THR A 40 -0.18 -13.95 -6.22
N ARG A 41 1.04 -14.51 -6.10
CA ARG A 41 2.14 -14.27 -7.04
C ARG A 41 1.82 -14.60 -8.49
N SER A 42 1.16 -15.73 -8.73
CA SER A 42 0.79 -16.14 -10.09
C SER A 42 -0.24 -15.18 -10.69
N GLU A 43 -1.26 -14.81 -9.93
CA GLU A 43 -2.29 -13.85 -10.34
C GLU A 43 -1.68 -12.46 -10.59
N LEU A 44 -0.76 -12.01 -9.73
CA LEU A 44 -0.04 -10.75 -9.91
C LEU A 44 0.77 -10.75 -11.21
N LYS A 45 1.49 -11.83 -11.52
CA LYS A 45 2.24 -11.94 -12.77
C LYS A 45 1.33 -11.87 -13.99
N GLU A 46 0.22 -12.61 -13.96
CA GLU A 46 -0.78 -12.61 -15.02
C GLU A 46 -1.40 -11.21 -15.22
N ASP A 47 -1.78 -10.54 -14.14
CA ASP A 47 -2.34 -9.19 -14.20
C ASP A 47 -1.32 -8.16 -14.75
N LEU A 48 -0.03 -8.27 -14.36
CA LEU A 48 1.03 -7.41 -14.91
C LEU A 48 1.29 -7.68 -16.40
N GLU A 49 1.26 -8.94 -16.83
CA GLU A 49 1.40 -9.32 -18.24
C GLU A 49 0.23 -8.79 -19.08
N ASN A 50 -1.00 -8.94 -18.60
CA ASN A 50 -2.21 -8.40 -19.24
C ASN A 50 -2.16 -6.87 -19.38
N LEU A 51 -1.55 -6.19 -18.40
CA LEU A 51 -1.29 -4.74 -18.45
C LEU A 51 -0.06 -4.36 -19.28
N LYS A 52 0.70 -5.33 -19.80
CA LYS A 52 1.98 -5.14 -20.50
C LYS A 52 3.00 -4.36 -19.65
N ILE A 53 2.99 -4.59 -18.34
CA ILE A 53 3.92 -3.98 -17.39
C ILE A 53 5.00 -4.99 -17.05
N ASN A 54 6.25 -4.66 -17.39
CA ASN A 54 7.40 -5.41 -16.92
C ASN A 54 7.70 -5.04 -15.45
N PRO A 55 7.74 -5.99 -14.50
CA PRO A 55 8.11 -5.73 -13.09
C PRO A 55 9.43 -4.97 -12.92
N GLU A 56 10.39 -5.16 -13.81
CA GLU A 56 11.69 -4.48 -13.79
C GLU A 56 11.62 -3.00 -14.17
N LYS A 57 10.49 -2.54 -14.72
CA LYS A 57 10.22 -1.13 -15.06
C LYS A 57 9.49 -0.38 -13.95
N ILE A 58 9.15 -1.03 -12.85
CA ILE A 58 8.63 -0.36 -11.66
C ILE A 58 9.76 0.47 -11.04
N ASP A 59 9.56 1.79 -10.95
CA ASP A 59 10.57 2.71 -10.43
C ASP A 59 10.62 2.68 -8.90
N ILE A 60 9.44 2.59 -8.27
CA ILE A 60 9.25 2.75 -6.83
C ILE A 60 8.24 1.72 -6.34
N VAL A 61 8.56 1.07 -5.23
CA VAL A 61 7.58 0.29 -4.44
C VAL A 61 7.44 0.96 -3.08
N ILE A 62 6.22 1.22 -2.65
CA ILE A 62 5.88 1.77 -1.35
C ILE A 62 5.14 0.71 -0.57
N LEU A 63 5.69 0.30 0.57
CA LEU A 63 5.10 -0.69 1.46
C LEU A 63 4.39 0.03 2.61
N THR A 64 3.07 -0.10 2.69
CA THR A 64 2.24 0.58 3.70
C THR A 64 2.58 0.13 5.12
N HIS A 65 2.96 -1.14 5.28
CA HIS A 65 3.46 -1.76 6.51
C HIS A 65 4.16 -3.10 6.19
N ASN A 66 4.68 -3.80 7.20
CA ASN A 66 5.54 -4.97 7.03
C ASN A 66 4.86 -6.36 7.08
N HIS A 67 3.53 -6.45 6.99
CA HIS A 67 2.91 -7.77 6.97
C HIS A 67 3.20 -8.52 5.67
N TRP A 68 3.21 -9.85 5.78
CA TRP A 68 3.65 -10.77 4.74
C TRP A 68 2.74 -10.75 3.50
N ASP A 69 1.49 -10.39 3.69
CA ASP A 69 0.46 -10.25 2.67
C ASP A 69 0.51 -8.90 1.93
N HIS A 70 1.39 -7.98 2.36
CA HIS A 70 1.70 -6.72 1.68
C HIS A 70 3.11 -6.73 1.06
N THR A 71 3.99 -7.61 1.54
CA THR A 71 5.43 -7.62 1.21
C THR A 71 5.90 -8.88 0.49
N GLY A 72 5.00 -9.85 0.28
CA GLY A 72 5.34 -11.19 -0.17
C GLY A 72 6.02 -11.24 -1.54
N ASN A 73 5.71 -10.32 -2.45
CA ASN A 73 6.27 -10.31 -3.80
C ASN A 73 7.36 -9.26 -4.04
N ASN A 74 7.93 -8.66 -2.99
CA ASN A 74 9.01 -7.66 -3.12
C ASN A 74 10.12 -8.07 -4.12
N LYS A 75 10.51 -9.36 -4.12
CA LYS A 75 11.55 -9.89 -5.01
C LYS A 75 11.23 -9.83 -6.51
N LEU A 76 9.97 -9.62 -6.90
CA LEU A 76 9.61 -9.41 -8.31
C LEU A 76 10.06 -8.05 -8.85
N PHE A 77 10.23 -7.06 -7.99
CA PHE A 77 10.47 -5.66 -8.36
C PHE A 77 11.91 -5.27 -8.03
N SER A 78 12.88 -6.09 -8.46
CA SER A 78 14.29 -6.01 -8.07
C SER A 78 14.98 -4.67 -8.41
N ASN A 79 14.52 -3.97 -9.44
CA ASN A 79 15.07 -2.67 -9.86
C ASN A 79 14.43 -1.46 -9.15
N ALA A 80 13.32 -1.67 -8.43
CA ALA A 80 12.60 -0.59 -7.80
C ALA A 80 13.33 -0.06 -6.56
N LYS A 81 13.14 1.22 -6.26
CA LYS A 81 13.47 1.78 -4.94
C LYS A 81 12.32 1.51 -3.98
N PHE A 82 12.61 0.82 -2.88
CA PHE A 82 11.61 0.50 -1.87
C PHE A 82 11.56 1.59 -0.79
N TYR A 83 10.34 2.00 -0.44
CA TYR A 83 10.05 2.92 0.65
C TYR A 83 9.06 2.29 1.64
N GLY A 84 9.26 2.55 2.92
CA GLY A 84 8.39 2.09 3.99
C GLY A 84 8.79 2.74 5.31
N ASN A 85 7.92 2.68 6.32
CA ASN A 85 8.22 3.31 7.60
C ASN A 85 9.32 2.55 8.35
N LYS A 86 10.36 3.25 8.82
CA LYS A 86 11.47 2.63 9.55
C LYS A 86 11.07 1.95 10.86
N LYS A 87 9.91 2.25 11.44
CA LYS A 87 9.40 1.52 12.62
C LYS A 87 9.14 0.04 12.31
N ASP A 88 8.74 -0.26 11.09
CA ASP A 88 8.41 -1.61 10.61
C ASP A 88 9.59 -2.29 9.90
N PHE A 89 10.44 -1.50 9.21
CA PHE A 89 11.52 -1.99 8.33
C PHE A 89 12.94 -1.68 8.82
N LYS A 90 13.18 -1.64 10.15
CA LYS A 90 14.44 -1.17 10.76
C LYS A 90 15.72 -1.75 10.17
N LYS A 91 15.71 -3.05 9.86
CA LYS A 91 16.91 -3.82 9.44
C LYS A 91 16.95 -4.10 7.94
N GLU A 92 15.96 -3.62 7.19
CA GLU A 92 15.83 -3.92 5.77
C GLU A 92 16.41 -2.80 4.90
N LYS A 93 16.80 -3.14 3.67
CA LYS A 93 17.27 -2.20 2.65
C LYS A 93 16.09 -1.45 2.01
N ILE A 94 15.26 -0.85 2.85
CA ILE A 94 14.07 -0.06 2.52
C ILE A 94 14.32 1.37 2.98
N LEU A 95 14.10 2.35 2.11
CA LEU A 95 14.24 3.77 2.41
C LEU A 95 13.09 4.23 3.31
N ASP A 96 13.34 5.21 4.17
CA ASP A 96 12.26 5.76 5.01
C ASP A 96 11.22 6.46 4.13
N ILE A 97 9.94 6.19 4.37
CA ILE A 97 8.83 6.83 3.67
C ILE A 97 8.84 8.35 3.80
N ASP A 98 9.33 8.87 4.93
CA ASP A 98 9.42 10.31 5.16
C ASP A 98 10.45 10.99 4.21
N ASN A 99 11.34 10.22 3.58
CA ASN A 99 12.28 10.70 2.56
C ASN A 99 11.74 10.59 1.12
N LEU A 100 10.52 10.09 0.93
CA LEU A 100 9.92 9.98 -0.40
C LEU A 100 9.53 11.36 -0.93
N ASN A 101 10.24 11.83 -1.96
CA ASN A 101 9.95 13.13 -2.58
C ASN A 101 9.04 12.97 -3.82
N ILE A 102 7.73 12.79 -3.58
CA ILE A 102 6.67 12.86 -4.60
C ILE A 102 5.66 13.92 -4.15
N LYS A 103 5.68 15.09 -4.81
CA LYS A 103 4.90 16.28 -4.42
C LYS A 103 3.39 16.01 -4.31
N GLU A 104 2.88 15.11 -5.15
CA GLU A 104 1.47 14.76 -5.23
C GLU A 104 1.00 13.82 -4.11
N PHE A 105 1.93 13.20 -3.39
CA PHE A 105 1.62 12.31 -2.26
C PHE A 105 1.71 13.07 -0.94
N LYS A 106 0.66 12.92 -0.13
CA LYS A 106 0.69 13.29 1.28
C LYS A 106 0.72 12.01 2.11
N ILE A 107 1.84 11.78 2.79
CA ILE A 107 2.01 10.67 3.73
C ILE A 107 1.31 11.01 5.04
N ILE A 108 0.52 10.09 5.55
CA ILE A 108 -0.26 10.26 6.78
C ILE A 108 0.04 9.07 7.69
N GLN A 109 0.92 9.28 8.66
CA GLN A 109 1.23 8.26 9.67
C GLN A 109 -0.05 7.86 10.41
N THR A 110 -0.32 6.55 10.47
CA THR A 110 -1.51 5.93 11.05
C THR A 110 -1.16 4.65 11.82
N PRO A 111 -0.32 4.75 12.88
CA PRO A 111 0.03 3.58 13.69
C PRO A 111 -1.22 2.96 14.33
N GLY A 112 -1.14 1.67 14.62
CA GLY A 112 -2.16 0.92 15.35
C GLY A 112 -2.43 -0.46 14.78
N HIS A 113 -2.40 -0.64 13.45
CA HIS A 113 -2.35 -1.99 12.87
C HIS A 113 -0.93 -2.55 12.98
N THR A 114 0.05 -1.75 12.58
CA THR A 114 1.45 -1.87 12.94
C THR A 114 1.97 -0.53 13.48
N LYS A 115 3.16 -0.52 14.08
CA LYS A 115 3.81 0.71 14.57
C LYS A 115 4.17 1.68 13.45
N GLY A 116 4.47 1.15 12.27
CA GLY A 116 4.87 1.90 11.08
C GLY A 116 3.77 2.12 10.06
N SER A 117 2.54 1.64 10.30
CA SER A 117 1.41 1.82 9.38
C SER A 117 1.20 3.29 8.98
N PHE A 118 0.96 3.53 7.70
CA PHE A 118 0.63 4.84 7.16
C PHE A 118 -0.33 4.75 5.98
N CYS A 119 -1.06 5.84 5.76
CA CYS A 119 -1.87 6.06 4.57
C CYS A 119 -1.17 7.02 3.60
N ILE A 120 -1.54 6.96 2.32
CA ILE A 120 -1.09 7.89 1.28
C ILE A 120 -2.33 8.55 0.68
N LEU A 121 -2.40 9.89 0.75
CA LEU A 121 -3.39 10.66 0.01
C LEU A 121 -2.78 11.15 -1.30
N TYR A 122 -3.40 10.77 -2.42
CA TYR A 122 -3.07 11.24 -3.76
C TYR A 122 -4.31 11.87 -4.39
N LYS A 123 -4.32 13.20 -4.50
CA LYS A 123 -5.50 13.97 -4.89
C LYS A 123 -6.69 13.64 -3.98
N ASP A 124 -7.74 13.01 -4.49
CA ASP A 124 -8.94 12.59 -3.78
C ASP A 124 -9.01 11.07 -3.57
N ILE A 125 -7.89 10.35 -3.73
CA ILE A 125 -7.75 8.91 -3.48
C ILE A 125 -6.93 8.70 -2.21
N LEU A 126 -7.48 7.94 -1.28
CA LEU A 126 -6.79 7.51 -0.06
C LEU A 126 -6.38 6.05 -0.17
N PHE A 127 -5.08 5.78 -0.28
CA PHE A 127 -4.53 4.44 -0.09
C PHE A 127 -4.33 4.21 1.40
N SER A 128 -5.15 3.36 2.02
CA SER A 128 -5.21 3.25 3.48
C SER A 128 -4.41 2.08 4.06
N GLY A 129 -3.90 1.19 3.21
CA GLY A 129 -3.39 -0.11 3.66
C GLY A 129 -4.40 -0.75 4.61
N ASP A 130 -3.92 -1.16 5.78
CA ASP A 130 -4.74 -1.84 6.78
C ASP A 130 -5.25 -0.92 7.90
N THR A 131 -5.22 0.40 7.67
CA THR A 131 -5.75 1.35 8.66
C THR A 131 -7.28 1.36 8.69
N ILE A 132 -7.91 1.44 7.51
CA ILE A 132 -9.37 1.47 7.35
C ILE A 132 -9.76 0.85 6.01
N PHE A 133 -10.85 0.09 6.02
CA PHE A 133 -11.44 -0.60 4.89
C PHE A 133 -12.85 -0.06 4.59
N HIS A 134 -13.48 -0.59 3.55
CA HIS A 134 -14.87 -0.28 3.23
C HIS A 134 -15.80 -0.60 4.42
N LYS A 135 -16.93 0.09 4.50
CA LYS A 135 -17.93 -0.04 5.59
C LYS A 135 -17.39 0.28 7.00
N GLY A 136 -16.18 0.84 7.11
CA GLY A 136 -15.58 1.23 8.38
C GLY A 136 -14.88 0.09 9.13
N TYR A 137 -14.67 -1.07 8.50
CA TYR A 137 -13.78 -2.09 9.07
C TYR A 137 -12.34 -1.57 9.15
N ILE A 138 -11.53 -2.16 10.02
CA ILE A 138 -10.15 -1.77 10.26
C ILE A 138 -9.26 -3.01 10.32
N GLY A 139 -7.96 -2.85 10.05
CA GLY A 139 -6.99 -3.90 10.27
C GLY A 139 -6.90 -4.29 11.74
N ARG A 140 -6.50 -5.54 11.98
CA ARG A 140 -6.37 -6.10 13.32
C ARG A 140 -5.35 -5.32 14.16
N THR A 141 -5.65 -5.10 15.43
CA THR A 141 -4.73 -4.42 16.36
C THR A 141 -4.24 -5.31 17.50
N ASP A 142 -4.63 -6.57 17.49
CA ASP A 142 -4.35 -7.57 18.53
C ASP A 142 -3.11 -8.44 18.20
N LEU A 143 -2.51 -8.24 17.03
CA LEU A 143 -1.27 -8.90 16.61
C LEU A 143 -0.02 -8.12 17.08
N PRO A 144 1.16 -8.75 17.13
CA PRO A 144 2.39 -8.07 17.54
C PRO A 144 2.67 -6.79 16.75
N GLY A 145 2.80 -5.67 17.47
CA GLY A 145 3.00 -4.35 16.87
C GLY A 145 1.72 -3.56 16.63
N GLY A 146 0.55 -4.19 16.78
CA GLY A 146 -0.74 -3.52 16.83
C GLY A 146 -1.04 -2.88 18.19
N ASP A 147 -1.87 -1.84 18.17
CA ASP A 147 -2.31 -1.08 19.34
C ASP A 147 -3.70 -0.47 19.06
N PRO A 148 -4.75 -0.87 19.82
CA PRO A 148 -6.12 -0.38 19.62
C PRO A 148 -6.32 1.09 20.00
N ASP A 149 -5.51 1.64 20.90
CA ASP A 149 -5.58 3.06 21.26
C ASP A 149 -4.92 3.92 20.19
N GLU A 150 -3.80 3.45 19.61
CA GLU A 150 -3.17 4.13 18.47
C GLU A 150 -4.07 4.11 17.24
N ILE A 151 -4.70 2.98 16.89
CA ILE A 151 -5.59 2.95 15.71
C ILE A 151 -6.76 3.92 15.91
N GLN A 152 -7.32 4.03 17.12
CA GLN A 152 -8.40 4.97 17.38
C GLN A 152 -7.96 6.43 17.17
N LYS A 153 -6.74 6.78 17.62
CA LYS A 153 -6.15 8.12 17.37
C LYS A 153 -5.91 8.35 15.87
N SER A 154 -5.42 7.33 15.16
CA SER A 154 -5.20 7.34 13.71
C SER A 154 -6.50 7.54 12.93
N LEU A 155 -7.59 6.87 13.31
CA LEU A 155 -8.91 7.02 12.70
C LEU A 155 -9.50 8.42 12.97
N LYS A 156 -9.35 8.95 14.19
CA LYS A 156 -9.74 10.34 14.53
C LYS A 156 -8.99 11.39 13.72
N LYS A 157 -7.74 11.09 13.33
CA LYS A 157 -6.94 11.94 12.44
C LYS A 157 -7.42 11.80 10.99
N LEU A 158 -7.65 10.57 10.51
CA LEU A 158 -8.12 10.28 9.16
C LEU A 158 -9.53 10.83 8.89
N SER A 159 -10.43 10.86 9.87
CA SER A 159 -11.79 11.39 9.70
C SER A 159 -11.83 12.88 9.32
N LYS A 160 -10.72 13.60 9.53
CA LYS A 160 -10.55 15.01 9.13
C LYS A 160 -9.99 15.18 7.71
N ILE A 161 -9.61 14.09 7.05
CA ILE A 161 -9.02 14.09 5.72
C ILE A 161 -10.14 13.92 4.69
N LYS A 162 -10.23 14.85 3.74
CA LYS A 162 -11.18 14.78 2.63
C LYS A 162 -10.60 13.93 1.51
N TYR A 163 -11.33 12.89 1.12
CA TYR A 163 -11.07 12.06 -0.06
C TYR A 163 -12.42 11.59 -0.63
N LYS A 164 -12.43 11.13 -1.89
CA LYS A 164 -13.62 10.61 -2.57
C LYS A 164 -13.56 9.11 -2.78
N THR A 165 -12.36 8.57 -2.98
CA THR A 165 -12.16 7.14 -3.24
C THR A 165 -11.26 6.55 -2.17
N LEU A 166 -11.71 5.46 -1.56
CA LEU A 166 -10.92 4.65 -0.65
C LEU A 166 -10.27 3.48 -1.43
N CYS A 167 -8.99 3.27 -1.21
CA CYS A 167 -8.19 2.20 -1.78
C CYS A 167 -7.51 1.42 -0.63
N PRO A 168 -8.21 0.45 -0.03
CA PRO A 168 -7.72 -0.28 1.13
C PRO A 168 -6.76 -1.43 0.80
N GLY A 169 -6.09 -1.95 1.82
CA GLY A 169 -5.32 -3.19 1.71
C GLY A 169 -6.20 -4.41 1.40
N HIS A 170 -7.46 -4.45 1.86
CA HIS A 170 -8.36 -5.59 1.68
C HIS A 170 -9.78 -5.15 1.28
N LEU A 171 -10.48 -5.96 0.47
CA LEU A 171 -11.78 -5.62 -0.13
C LEU A 171 -13.05 -6.11 0.60
N LEU A 172 -12.91 -6.68 1.81
CA LEU A 172 -13.98 -7.29 2.66
C LEU A 172 -15.45 -6.97 2.29
#